data_AF-A0A7C7XFF0-F1
#
_entry.id   AF-A0A7C7XFF0-F1
#
_cell.length_a   1.000
_cell.length_b   1.000
_cell.length_c   1.000
_cell.angle_alpha   90.00
_cell.angle_beta   90.00
_cell.angle_gamma   90.00
#
_symmetry.space_group_name_H-M   'P 1'
#
loop_
_entity.id
_entity.type
_entity.pdbx_description
1 polymer ?
#
loop_
_entity_poly.entity_id
_entity_poly.type
_entity_poly.pdbx_seq_one_letter_code
_entity_poly.pdbx_strand_id
1 'polypeptide(L)'
;MSDPHNSDFLGRRELLKLGAAGLGLGAASGLSPTPAAADLDHQQQRPDLGPAPVKPFAADPIDIVRVGFVGVGGMGGAHVRNFLGLEGIEIVALCDIDSARNEEVSSWVTDDGRAPPAMYGRHETDFVRMCETEDLDLVFTATPWEWHVPVCVSAMENGKHAATEVPATYTTDDCWRLVEYAEKYRKHCVMMENCNYDRPEMMVFHMARLGLFGDILHAECGYLHDLREIKFSEVGEGLWRRAHSMVRDGNLYPTHGLGPVANVMDINRGDQFEYLVSMSSPSQGLQEWAMANYPENHLKRRERYVLGDVNTTMIKTVRGRTIYLSHDTNLPRPYSRIHMVQGTKGLFQGYPHRVHIEGLSPGHEWQDWMDLRDKYDHPLWKDLEEQSEGAGHGGMDFIEDYRLVKCLREGKPTDMNVYDAAAMSAITPLSEWSVANRSRPIDVPDFTRGRWAQWPKLEILRA
;
A
#
# COMPACT_ATOMS: atom_id res chain seq x y z
N MET A 1 -29.93 -21.97 -8.58
CA MET A 1 -30.10 -20.74 -9.39
C MET A 1 -30.23 -19.60 -8.39
N SER A 2 -29.09 -19.00 -8.06
CA SER A 2 -28.95 -17.85 -7.17
C SER A 2 -28.17 -16.80 -7.96
N ASP A 3 -28.75 -15.61 -8.05
CA ASP A 3 -28.31 -14.46 -8.84
C ASP A 3 -26.94 -13.92 -8.37
N PRO A 4 -25.89 -13.84 -9.22
CA PRO A 4 -24.54 -13.48 -8.80
C PRO A 4 -24.19 -11.98 -8.92
N HIS A 5 -25.16 -11.08 -9.14
CA HIS A 5 -24.85 -9.67 -9.48
C HIS A 5 -24.95 -8.62 -8.36
N ASN A 6 -25.08 -9.00 -7.09
CA ASN A 6 -25.14 -8.01 -6.00
C ASN A 6 -23.81 -7.90 -5.24
N SER A 7 -22.82 -7.27 -5.87
CA SER A 7 -21.67 -6.70 -5.15
C SER A 7 -21.91 -5.20 -4.98
N ASP A 8 -22.35 -4.78 -3.80
CA ASP A 8 -22.50 -3.38 -3.41
C ASP A 8 -21.12 -2.71 -3.29
N PHE A 9 -20.51 -2.39 -4.43
CA PHE A 9 -19.36 -1.49 -4.50
C PHE A 9 -19.89 -0.07 -4.69
N LEU A 10 -19.50 0.84 -3.77
CA LEU A 10 -19.79 2.27 -3.90
C LEU A 10 -19.04 2.84 -5.11
N GLY A 11 -19.67 2.81 -6.29
CA GLY A 11 -19.07 3.35 -7.50
C GLY A 11 -18.78 4.85 -7.40
N ARG A 12 -17.94 5.36 -8.31
CA ARG A 12 -17.57 6.78 -8.45
C ARG A 12 -18.76 7.76 -8.38
N ARG A 13 -19.93 7.36 -8.90
CA ARG A 13 -21.18 8.13 -8.83
C ARG A 13 -21.76 8.23 -7.41
N GLU A 14 -21.64 7.19 -6.58
CA GLU A 14 -22.10 7.21 -5.19
C GLU A 14 -21.16 8.04 -4.30
N LEU A 15 -19.84 7.95 -4.51
CA LEU A 15 -18.86 8.85 -3.87
C LEU A 15 -19.11 10.33 -4.21
N LEU A 16 -19.39 10.63 -5.48
CA LEU A 16 -19.77 11.99 -5.92
C LEU A 16 -21.14 12.43 -5.37
N LYS A 17 -22.10 11.52 -5.20
CA LYS A 17 -23.41 11.82 -4.57
C LYS A 17 -23.27 12.11 -3.07
N LEU A 18 -22.40 11.38 -2.35
CA LEU A 18 -22.03 11.66 -0.96
C LEU A 18 -21.36 13.04 -0.84
N GLY A 19 -20.48 13.41 -1.79
CA GLY A 19 -19.90 14.75 -1.88
C GLY A 19 -20.93 15.86 -2.16
N ALA A 20 -21.98 15.56 -2.94
CA ALA A 20 -23.06 16.51 -3.23
C ALA A 20 -24.07 16.65 -2.06
N ALA A 21 -24.24 15.61 -1.23
CA ALA A 21 -25.11 15.67 -0.04
C ALA A 21 -24.57 16.58 1.07
N GLY A 22 -23.28 16.95 1.04
CA GLY A 22 -22.69 17.98 1.90
C GLY A 22 -23.02 19.42 1.49
N LEU A 23 -23.70 19.63 0.36
CA LEU A 23 -24.08 20.94 -0.17
C LEU A 23 -25.58 21.19 0.02
N GLY A 24 -26.04 21.27 1.26
CA GLY A 24 -27.38 21.76 1.53
C GLY A 24 -27.91 21.48 2.93
N LEU A 25 -27.61 22.39 3.87
CA LEU A 25 -28.60 23.01 4.78
C LEU A 25 -27.87 23.98 5.71
N GLY A 26 -28.14 25.27 5.52
CA GLY A 26 -27.66 26.33 6.39
C GLY A 26 -28.36 26.35 7.75
N ALA A 27 -27.58 26.71 8.77
CA ALA A 27 -27.95 27.33 10.04
C ALA A 27 -29.33 27.00 10.64
N ALA A 28 -29.34 26.08 11.61
CA ALA A 28 -30.21 26.20 12.78
C ALA A 28 -29.44 25.74 14.02
N SER A 29 -29.20 26.70 14.92
CA SER A 29 -28.72 26.49 16.27
C SER A 29 -29.66 25.55 17.03
N GLY A 30 -29.15 24.38 17.39
CA GLY A 30 -29.83 23.43 18.26
C GLY A 30 -28.85 22.35 18.68
N LEU A 31 -28.31 22.48 19.88
CA LEU A 31 -27.64 21.38 20.58
C LEU A 31 -28.62 20.22 20.69
N SER A 32 -28.57 19.31 19.73
CA SER A 32 -29.19 18.00 19.83
C SER A 32 -28.13 17.04 20.39
N PRO A 33 -28.51 16.17 21.34
CA PRO A 33 -27.55 15.36 22.06
C PRO A 33 -26.83 14.47 21.06
N THR A 34 -25.50 14.45 21.17
CA THR A 34 -24.68 13.35 20.65
C THR A 34 -25.40 12.05 20.98
N PRO A 35 -25.60 11.12 20.03
CA PRO A 35 -26.01 9.79 20.42
C PRO A 35 -24.91 9.26 21.34
N ALA A 36 -25.25 9.21 22.63
CA ALA A 36 -24.44 8.58 23.63
C ALA A 36 -24.33 7.11 23.25
N ALA A 37 -23.10 6.61 23.23
CA ALA A 37 -22.78 5.21 23.50
C ALA A 37 -23.67 4.17 22.78
N ALA A 38 -23.55 4.12 21.46
CA ALA A 38 -23.79 2.92 20.65
C ALA A 38 -22.61 2.90 19.64
N ASP A 39 -21.71 1.94 19.56
CA ASP A 39 -21.58 0.60 20.12
C ASP A 39 -20.18 0.46 20.76
N LEU A 40 -20.08 -0.18 21.92
CA LEU A 40 -18.80 -0.60 22.50
C LEU A 40 -18.24 -1.88 21.84
N ASP A 41 -18.79 -2.26 20.69
CA ASP A 41 -18.52 -3.54 20.05
C ASP A 41 -18.34 -3.35 18.55
N HIS A 42 -17.34 -2.56 18.16
CA HIS A 42 -16.77 -2.67 16.82
C HIS A 42 -15.84 -3.90 16.74
N GLN A 43 -16.21 -5.00 17.43
CA GLN A 43 -15.74 -6.34 17.08
C GLN A 43 -16.24 -6.58 15.66
N GLN A 44 -15.40 -6.19 14.70
CA GLN A 44 -15.62 -6.47 13.30
C GLN A 44 -16.00 -7.94 13.19
N GLN A 45 -17.16 -8.21 12.62
CA GLN A 45 -17.61 -9.58 12.39
C GLN A 45 -16.59 -10.23 11.46
N ARG A 46 -15.60 -10.90 12.07
CA ARG A 46 -14.59 -11.63 11.34
C ARG A 46 -15.28 -12.82 10.69
N PRO A 47 -15.12 -13.04 9.38
CA PRO A 47 -15.60 -14.26 8.75
C PRO A 47 -14.94 -15.49 9.40
N ASP A 48 -15.72 -16.53 9.67
CA ASP A 48 -15.19 -17.80 10.16
C ASP A 48 -14.50 -18.57 9.02
N LEU A 49 -13.23 -18.25 8.80
CA LEU A 49 -12.38 -18.91 7.82
C LEU A 49 -11.71 -20.19 8.37
N GLY A 50 -12.00 -20.60 9.61
CA GLY A 50 -11.28 -21.67 10.31
C GLY A 50 -9.88 -21.26 10.80
N PRO A 51 -8.87 -22.16 10.79
CA PRO A 51 -7.46 -21.82 11.05
C PRO A 51 -6.71 -21.39 9.77
N ALA A 52 -5.80 -20.43 9.88
CA ALA A 52 -4.96 -20.04 8.75
C ALA A 52 -3.90 -21.10 8.39
N PRO A 53 -3.37 -21.07 7.15
CA PRO A 53 -2.36 -22.01 6.68
C PRO A 53 -1.15 -22.11 7.63
N VAL A 54 -0.66 -23.33 7.85
CA VAL A 54 0.48 -23.59 8.74
C VAL A 54 1.77 -22.94 8.22
N LYS A 55 1.90 -22.80 6.90
CA LYS A 55 3.02 -22.15 6.22
C LYS A 55 2.50 -21.09 5.25
N PRO A 56 3.29 -20.05 4.94
CA PRO A 56 2.97 -19.14 3.85
C PRO A 56 2.71 -19.89 2.54
N PHE A 57 1.77 -19.40 1.75
CA PHE A 57 1.45 -19.97 0.45
C PHE A 57 2.63 -19.82 -0.52
N ALA A 58 2.87 -20.86 -1.31
CA ALA A 58 3.77 -20.86 -2.45
C ALA A 58 3.05 -21.56 -3.61
N ALA A 59 3.10 -20.95 -4.80
CA ALA A 59 2.62 -21.56 -6.03
C ALA A 59 3.63 -22.59 -6.56
N ASP A 60 3.20 -23.43 -7.50
CA ASP A 60 4.13 -24.23 -8.29
C ASP A 60 4.97 -23.28 -9.18
N PRO A 61 6.24 -23.62 -9.50
CA PRO A 61 7.08 -22.81 -10.38
C PRO A 61 6.45 -22.55 -11.75
N ILE A 62 6.58 -21.32 -12.26
CA ILE A 62 6.03 -20.88 -13.55
C ILE A 62 7.17 -20.45 -14.47
N ASP A 63 7.48 -21.21 -15.53
CA ASP A 63 8.63 -20.92 -16.40
C ASP A 63 8.54 -19.54 -17.07
N ILE A 64 7.36 -19.21 -17.61
CA ILE A 64 7.01 -17.91 -18.21
C ILE A 64 5.73 -17.42 -17.54
N VAL A 65 5.81 -16.29 -16.84
CA VAL A 65 4.66 -15.69 -16.16
C VAL A 65 3.87 -14.84 -17.16
N ARG A 66 2.64 -15.23 -17.46
CA ARG A 66 1.72 -14.49 -18.32
C ARG A 66 0.94 -13.46 -17.51
N VAL A 67 1.08 -12.20 -17.86
CA VAL A 67 0.62 -11.07 -17.05
C VAL A 67 -0.47 -10.29 -17.77
N GLY A 68 -1.56 -10.01 -17.06
CA GLY A 68 -2.55 -9.01 -17.46
C GLY A 68 -2.48 -7.80 -16.53
N PHE A 69 -2.47 -6.58 -17.10
CA PHE A 69 -2.49 -5.35 -16.32
C PHE A 69 -3.88 -4.70 -16.34
N VAL A 70 -4.35 -4.24 -15.17
CA VAL A 70 -5.58 -3.45 -15.02
C VAL A 70 -5.22 -2.08 -14.45
N GLY A 71 -5.55 -1.03 -15.19
CA GLY A 71 -5.06 0.32 -14.95
C GLY A 71 -3.60 0.46 -15.39
N VAL A 72 -3.38 1.07 -16.56
CA VAL A 72 -2.05 1.35 -17.13
C VAL A 72 -1.79 2.85 -17.23
N GLY A 73 -2.29 3.60 -16.25
CA GLY A 73 -2.02 5.03 -16.07
C GLY A 73 -0.56 5.33 -15.75
N GLY A 74 -0.30 6.28 -14.85
CA GLY A 74 1.06 6.66 -14.46
C GLY A 74 1.84 5.47 -13.89
N MET A 75 1.33 4.89 -12.80
CA MET A 75 2.00 3.79 -12.09
C MET A 75 1.93 2.46 -12.85
N GLY A 76 0.76 2.06 -13.32
CA GLY A 76 0.63 0.82 -14.10
C GLY A 76 1.48 0.81 -15.37
N GLY A 77 1.62 1.95 -16.05
CA GLY A 77 2.55 2.07 -17.17
C GLY A 77 4.02 1.98 -16.77
N ALA A 78 4.39 2.44 -15.56
CA ALA A 78 5.75 2.25 -15.03
C ALA A 78 6.05 0.77 -14.78
N HIS A 79 5.12 0.01 -14.18
CA HIS A 79 5.26 -1.44 -14.04
C HIS A 79 5.35 -2.15 -15.37
N VAL A 80 4.52 -1.80 -16.36
CA VAL A 80 4.65 -2.38 -17.71
C VAL A 80 6.07 -2.19 -18.25
N ARG A 81 6.67 -1.01 -18.11
CA ARG A 81 8.06 -0.78 -18.53
C ARG A 81 9.07 -1.61 -17.75
N ASN A 82 8.91 -1.73 -16.42
CA ASN A 82 9.78 -2.58 -15.61
C ASN A 82 9.69 -4.03 -16.07
N PHE A 83 8.48 -4.56 -16.27
CA PHE A 83 8.23 -5.92 -16.72
C PHE A 83 8.82 -6.19 -18.11
N LEU A 84 8.86 -5.21 -19.02
CA LEU A 84 9.56 -5.35 -20.31
C LEU A 84 11.07 -5.59 -20.12
N GLY A 85 11.67 -5.10 -19.03
CA GLY A 85 13.05 -5.38 -18.65
C GLY A 85 13.28 -6.72 -17.95
N LEU A 86 12.23 -7.49 -17.66
CA LEU A 86 12.33 -8.77 -16.94
C LEU A 86 12.32 -9.99 -17.88
N GLU A 87 13.09 -11.01 -17.49
CA GLU A 87 13.09 -12.32 -18.14
C GLU A 87 11.97 -13.23 -17.62
N GLY A 88 11.49 -14.13 -18.49
CA GLY A 88 10.48 -15.13 -18.12
C GLY A 88 9.10 -14.52 -17.87
N ILE A 89 8.76 -13.46 -18.59
CA ILE A 89 7.44 -12.82 -18.55
C ILE A 89 6.87 -12.67 -19.95
N GLU A 90 5.54 -12.69 -20.05
CA GLU A 90 4.78 -12.35 -21.24
C GLU A 90 3.63 -11.41 -20.87
N ILE A 91 3.57 -10.23 -21.46
CA ILE A 91 2.46 -9.29 -21.25
C ILE A 91 1.36 -9.66 -22.25
N VAL A 92 0.32 -10.34 -21.76
CA VAL A 92 -0.73 -10.94 -22.58
C VAL A 92 -1.92 -9.99 -22.78
N ALA A 93 -2.25 -9.19 -21.77
CA ALA A 93 -3.41 -8.31 -21.82
C ALA A 93 -3.22 -6.98 -21.07
N LEU A 94 -3.84 -5.92 -21.59
CA LEU A 94 -3.90 -4.61 -20.95
C LEU A 94 -5.36 -4.14 -20.86
N CYS A 95 -5.76 -3.65 -19.69
CA CYS A 95 -7.11 -3.17 -19.41
C CYS A 95 -7.09 -1.75 -18.84
N ASP A 96 -7.57 -0.77 -19.61
CA ASP A 96 -7.75 0.60 -19.14
C ASP A 96 -8.93 1.27 -19.84
N ILE A 97 -9.69 2.08 -19.10
CA ILE A 97 -10.84 2.82 -19.62
C ILE A 97 -10.44 4.03 -20.47
N ASP A 98 -9.21 4.52 -20.30
CA ASP A 98 -8.61 5.49 -21.21
C ASP A 98 -7.99 4.75 -22.40
N SER A 99 -8.74 4.69 -23.50
CA SER A 99 -8.31 3.96 -24.71
C SER A 99 -7.01 4.51 -25.30
N ALA A 100 -6.79 5.83 -25.23
CA ALA A 100 -5.58 6.44 -25.77
C ALA A 100 -4.36 6.03 -24.94
N ARG A 101 -4.51 5.99 -23.61
CA ARG A 101 -3.45 5.50 -22.73
C ARG A 101 -3.20 4.00 -22.93
N ASN A 102 -4.26 3.20 -23.09
CA ASN A 102 -4.12 1.77 -23.31
C ASN A 102 -3.38 1.44 -24.62
N GLU A 103 -3.74 2.15 -25.70
CA GLU A 103 -3.06 2.04 -27.00
C GLU A 103 -1.58 2.46 -26.93
N GLU A 104 -1.27 3.55 -26.21
CA GLU A 104 0.10 4.02 -25.98
C GLU A 104 0.93 2.94 -25.28
N VAL A 105 0.43 2.38 -24.18
CA VAL A 105 1.16 1.35 -23.40
C VAL A 105 1.28 0.05 -24.19
N SER A 106 0.26 -0.32 -24.96
CA SER A 106 0.32 -1.45 -25.88
C SER A 106 1.42 -1.28 -26.94
N SER A 107 1.66 -0.04 -27.40
CA SER A 107 2.73 0.21 -28.38
C SER A 107 4.11 -0.08 -27.80
N TRP A 108 4.34 0.23 -26.51
CA TRP A 108 5.63 -0.06 -25.86
C TRP A 108 5.95 -1.55 -25.87
N VAL A 109 4.93 -2.40 -25.66
CA VAL A 109 5.09 -3.87 -25.71
C VAL A 109 5.51 -4.32 -27.11
N THR A 110 4.91 -3.75 -28.16
CA THR A 110 5.26 -4.08 -29.55
C THR A 110 6.60 -3.49 -29.99
N ASP A 111 6.95 -2.30 -29.51
CA ASP A 111 8.22 -1.63 -29.79
C ASP A 111 9.41 -2.36 -29.14
N ASP A 112 9.17 -3.04 -28.02
CA ASP A 112 10.10 -4.00 -27.39
C ASP A 112 10.24 -5.33 -28.18
N GLY A 113 9.48 -5.49 -29.27
CA GLY A 113 9.52 -6.67 -30.14
C GLY A 113 8.68 -7.85 -29.65
N ARG A 114 7.79 -7.65 -28.67
CA ARG A 114 6.88 -8.68 -28.15
C ARG A 114 5.55 -8.68 -28.92
N ALA A 115 4.76 -9.74 -28.74
CA ALA A 115 3.44 -9.83 -29.34
C ALA A 115 2.50 -8.73 -28.80
N PRO A 116 1.58 -8.19 -29.63
CA PRO A 116 0.64 -7.18 -29.17
C PRO A 116 -0.30 -7.77 -28.10
N PRO A 117 -0.45 -7.15 -26.92
CA PRO A 117 -1.36 -7.63 -25.90
C PRO A 117 -2.82 -7.44 -26.31
N ALA A 118 -3.70 -8.31 -25.81
CA ALA A 118 -5.14 -8.14 -25.95
C ALA A 118 -5.60 -6.90 -25.16
N MET A 119 -6.43 -6.05 -25.79
CA MET A 119 -6.89 -4.80 -25.19
C MET A 119 -8.31 -4.91 -24.62
N TYR A 120 -8.47 -4.44 -23.39
CA TYR A 120 -9.70 -4.35 -22.62
C TYR A 120 -9.90 -2.90 -22.15
N GLY A 121 -11.14 -2.49 -21.91
CA GLY A 121 -11.41 -1.08 -21.54
C GLY A 121 -12.77 -0.53 -21.94
N ARG A 122 -13.73 -1.39 -22.33
CA ARG A 122 -15.06 -0.92 -22.79
C ARG A 122 -15.83 -0.19 -21.70
N HIS A 123 -15.58 -0.55 -20.44
CA HIS A 123 -16.14 0.06 -19.23
C HIS A 123 -15.26 -0.33 -18.02
N GLU A 124 -15.55 0.26 -16.87
CA GLU A 124 -14.79 0.12 -15.62
C GLU A 124 -14.63 -1.33 -15.10
N THR A 125 -15.55 -2.24 -15.47
CA THR A 125 -15.51 -3.67 -15.09
C THR A 125 -15.04 -4.63 -16.20
N ASP A 126 -14.52 -4.14 -17.34
CA ASP A 126 -14.11 -5.00 -18.46
C ASP A 126 -12.92 -5.93 -18.11
N PHE A 127 -12.24 -5.66 -16.99
CA PHE A 127 -11.24 -6.56 -16.41
C PHE A 127 -11.80 -7.93 -16.02
N VAL A 128 -13.10 -8.06 -15.76
CA VAL A 128 -13.76 -9.35 -15.49
C VAL A 128 -13.65 -10.23 -16.73
N ARG A 129 -13.98 -9.68 -17.90
CA ARG A 129 -13.84 -10.39 -19.19
C ARG A 129 -12.39 -10.78 -19.43
N MET A 130 -11.43 -9.89 -19.17
CA MET A 130 -10.00 -10.20 -19.26
C MET A 130 -9.63 -11.40 -18.38
N CYS A 131 -10.10 -11.42 -17.13
CA CYS A 131 -9.88 -12.53 -16.21
C CYS A 131 -10.55 -13.83 -16.67
N GLU A 132 -11.70 -13.78 -17.35
CA GLU A 132 -12.42 -14.97 -17.82
C GLU A 132 -11.82 -15.56 -19.10
N THR A 133 -11.36 -14.72 -20.03
CA THR A 133 -11.03 -15.16 -21.39
C THR A 133 -9.54 -15.32 -21.65
N GLU A 134 -8.69 -14.60 -20.92
CA GLU A 134 -7.24 -14.66 -21.12
C GLU A 134 -6.59 -15.72 -20.23
N ASP A 135 -5.62 -16.43 -20.81
CA ASP A 135 -4.81 -17.42 -20.11
C ASP A 135 -3.63 -16.72 -19.41
N LEU A 136 -3.93 -16.19 -18.23
CA LEU A 136 -2.99 -15.43 -17.39
C LEU A 136 -2.57 -16.23 -16.17
N ASP A 137 -1.36 -16.00 -15.71
CA ASP A 137 -0.86 -16.50 -14.43
C ASP A 137 -0.96 -15.42 -13.33
N LEU A 138 -0.79 -14.15 -13.71
CA LEU A 138 -0.83 -12.99 -12.82
C LEU A 138 -1.73 -11.88 -13.40
N VAL A 139 -2.54 -11.27 -12.54
CA VAL A 139 -3.21 -9.99 -12.81
C VAL A 139 -2.64 -8.94 -11.87
N PHE A 140 -2.13 -7.86 -12.45
CA PHE A 140 -1.56 -6.72 -11.72
C PHE A 140 -2.52 -5.53 -11.82
N THR A 141 -2.89 -4.92 -10.70
CA THR A 141 -3.75 -3.73 -10.69
C THR A 141 -3.03 -2.49 -10.14
N ALA A 142 -3.08 -1.41 -10.90
CA ALA A 142 -2.64 -0.06 -10.52
C ALA A 142 -3.76 0.97 -10.77
N THR A 143 -4.96 0.61 -10.37
CA THR A 143 -6.20 1.38 -10.53
C THR A 143 -6.41 2.37 -9.37
N PRO A 144 -7.45 3.23 -9.40
CA PRO A 144 -7.89 3.93 -8.18
C PRO A 144 -8.27 2.94 -7.07
N TRP A 145 -8.13 3.38 -5.81
CA TRP A 145 -8.20 2.50 -4.63
C TRP A 145 -9.47 1.64 -4.55
N GLU A 146 -10.62 2.15 -5.01
CA GLU A 146 -11.90 1.42 -4.99
C GLU A 146 -11.93 0.19 -5.90
N TRP A 147 -10.99 0.08 -6.85
CA TRP A 147 -10.91 -1.01 -7.82
C TRP A 147 -9.90 -2.09 -7.48
N HIS A 148 -9.01 -1.86 -6.50
CA HIS A 148 -7.97 -2.81 -6.10
C HIS A 148 -8.58 -4.19 -5.75
N VAL A 149 -9.51 -4.21 -4.79
CA VAL A 149 -10.14 -5.45 -4.29
C VAL A 149 -11.00 -6.14 -5.37
N PRO A 150 -11.90 -5.43 -6.10
CA PRO A 150 -12.63 -6.04 -7.21
C PRO A 150 -11.74 -6.76 -8.24
N VAL A 151 -10.62 -6.15 -8.63
CA VAL A 151 -9.70 -6.75 -9.60
C VAL A 151 -9.00 -7.97 -9.01
N CYS A 152 -8.44 -7.88 -7.80
CA CYS A 152 -7.77 -9.01 -7.16
C CYS A 152 -8.72 -10.20 -6.95
N VAL A 153 -9.96 -9.94 -6.52
CA VAL A 153 -11.02 -10.94 -6.36
C VAL A 153 -11.33 -11.62 -7.70
N SER A 154 -11.60 -10.84 -8.75
CA SER A 154 -11.89 -11.38 -10.09
C SER A 154 -10.73 -12.23 -10.63
N ALA A 155 -9.48 -11.82 -10.40
CA ALA A 155 -8.30 -12.58 -10.78
C ALA A 155 -8.26 -13.95 -10.08
N MET A 156 -8.38 -13.96 -8.75
CA MET A 156 -8.30 -15.19 -7.95
C MET A 156 -9.46 -16.15 -8.23
N GLU A 157 -10.70 -15.65 -8.43
CA GLU A 157 -11.85 -16.46 -8.82
C GLU A 157 -11.63 -17.19 -10.14
N ASN A 158 -10.89 -16.56 -11.06
CA ASN A 158 -10.51 -17.12 -12.35
C ASN A 158 -9.16 -17.84 -12.33
N GLY A 159 -8.69 -18.24 -11.14
CA GLY A 159 -7.50 -19.08 -10.96
C GLY A 159 -6.17 -18.35 -11.19
N LYS A 160 -6.15 -17.02 -11.13
CA LYS A 160 -4.96 -16.19 -11.39
C LYS A 160 -4.38 -15.66 -10.09
N HIS A 161 -3.06 -15.46 -10.03
CA HIS A 161 -2.44 -14.69 -8.97
C HIS A 161 -2.81 -13.21 -9.10
N ALA A 162 -2.80 -12.49 -7.99
CA ALA A 162 -3.11 -11.07 -7.95
C ALA A 162 -1.95 -10.28 -7.34
N ALA A 163 -1.64 -9.13 -7.93
CA ALA A 163 -0.80 -8.09 -7.36
C ALA A 163 -1.55 -6.75 -7.43
N THR A 164 -1.45 -5.93 -6.39
CA THR A 164 -2.12 -4.63 -6.30
C THR A 164 -1.17 -3.56 -5.81
N GLU A 165 -1.29 -2.38 -6.41
CA GLU A 165 -0.74 -1.15 -5.87
C GLU A 165 -1.25 -0.83 -4.46
N VAL A 166 -0.57 0.11 -3.80
CA VAL A 166 -0.83 0.48 -2.40
C VAL A 166 -1.90 1.57 -2.25
N PRO A 167 -2.62 1.58 -1.11
CA PRO A 167 -2.81 0.45 -0.22
C PRO A 167 -3.67 -0.62 -0.91
N ALA A 168 -3.56 -1.89 -0.50
CA ALA A 168 -4.35 -2.97 -1.10
C ALA A 168 -5.86 -2.77 -0.89
N THR A 169 -6.25 -2.08 0.18
CA THR A 169 -7.64 -1.73 0.48
C THR A 169 -7.71 -0.55 1.45
N TYR A 170 -8.92 -0.02 1.65
CA TYR A 170 -9.22 1.00 2.64
C TYR A 170 -10.42 0.68 3.53
N THR A 171 -10.97 -0.54 3.46
CA THR A 171 -12.03 -1.02 4.37
C THR A 171 -11.56 -2.31 5.05
N THR A 172 -12.07 -2.61 6.25
CA THR A 172 -11.67 -3.84 6.93
C THR A 172 -12.38 -5.09 6.38
N ASP A 173 -13.59 -4.94 5.88
CA ASP A 173 -14.31 -6.04 5.22
C ASP A 173 -13.55 -6.50 3.97
N ASP A 174 -13.03 -5.56 3.18
CA ASP A 174 -12.20 -5.89 2.03
C ASP A 174 -10.83 -6.48 2.43
N CYS A 175 -10.25 -6.09 3.58
CA CYS A 175 -9.05 -6.76 4.11
C CYS A 175 -9.33 -8.26 4.32
N TRP A 176 -10.46 -8.59 4.95
CA TRP A 176 -10.88 -9.97 5.14
C TRP A 176 -11.22 -10.66 3.83
N ARG A 177 -11.87 -9.96 2.89
CA ARG A 177 -12.22 -10.49 1.57
C ARG A 177 -10.99 -10.93 0.78
N LEU A 178 -9.91 -10.12 0.78
CA LEU A 178 -8.65 -10.50 0.14
C LEU A 178 -8.07 -11.78 0.77
N VAL A 179 -8.04 -11.86 2.10
CA VAL A 179 -7.54 -13.04 2.83
C VAL A 179 -8.38 -14.28 2.51
N GLU A 180 -9.70 -14.17 2.59
CA GLU A 180 -10.64 -15.26 2.28
C GLU A 180 -10.41 -15.81 0.87
N TYR A 181 -10.30 -14.92 -0.11
CA TYR A 181 -10.15 -15.32 -1.50
C TYR A 181 -8.78 -15.93 -1.80
N ALA A 182 -7.71 -15.35 -1.26
CA ALA A 182 -6.36 -15.88 -1.41
C ALA A 182 -6.26 -17.32 -0.85
N GLU A 183 -6.91 -17.58 0.28
CA GLU A 183 -6.94 -18.90 0.88
C GLU A 183 -7.85 -19.88 0.13
N LYS A 184 -9.07 -19.46 -0.20
CA LYS A 184 -10.06 -20.27 -0.91
C LYS A 184 -9.54 -20.76 -2.25
N TYR A 185 -8.94 -19.86 -3.03
CA TYR A 185 -8.43 -20.17 -4.36
C TYR A 185 -6.96 -20.61 -4.37
N ARG A 186 -6.29 -20.52 -3.21
CA ARG A 186 -4.85 -20.80 -3.06
C ARG A 186 -4.04 -20.04 -4.10
N LYS A 187 -4.14 -18.71 -4.05
CA LYS A 187 -3.44 -17.79 -4.95
C LYS A 187 -2.70 -16.73 -4.14
N HIS A 188 -1.52 -16.34 -4.62
CA HIS A 188 -0.88 -15.12 -4.17
C HIS A 188 -1.81 -13.92 -4.40
N CYS A 189 -1.91 -13.07 -3.39
CA CYS A 189 -2.45 -11.73 -3.45
C CYS A 189 -1.42 -10.83 -2.76
N VAL A 190 -0.71 -10.02 -3.53
CA VAL A 190 0.45 -9.26 -3.07
C VAL A 190 0.15 -7.78 -3.16
N MET A 191 0.46 -7.03 -2.11
CA MET A 191 0.50 -5.57 -2.18
C MET A 191 1.91 -5.13 -2.56
N MET A 192 2.01 -4.29 -3.57
CA MET A 192 3.27 -3.81 -4.15
C MET A 192 3.77 -2.60 -3.37
N GLU A 193 4.29 -2.86 -2.17
CA GLU A 193 4.97 -1.88 -1.34
C GLU A 193 6.44 -1.70 -1.71
N ASN A 194 6.68 -0.92 -2.76
CA ASN A 194 8.00 -0.62 -3.31
C ASN A 194 9.01 -0.09 -2.28
N CYS A 195 8.58 0.67 -1.27
CA CYS A 195 9.48 1.25 -0.28
C CYS A 195 10.20 0.20 0.57
N ASN A 196 9.69 -1.03 0.64
CA ASN A 196 10.40 -2.16 1.25
C ASN A 196 11.72 -2.49 0.55
N TYR A 197 11.84 -2.11 -0.72
CA TYR A 197 12.98 -2.39 -1.57
C TYR A 197 13.85 -1.17 -1.81
N ASP A 198 13.59 -0.02 -1.18
CA ASP A 198 14.54 1.11 -1.24
C ASP A 198 15.87 0.73 -0.56
N ARG A 199 16.99 1.27 -1.06
CA ARG A 199 18.33 0.86 -0.63
C ARG A 199 18.59 1.14 0.85
N PRO A 200 18.27 2.33 1.40
CA PRO A 200 18.41 2.57 2.83
C PRO A 200 17.57 1.59 3.66
N GLU A 201 16.31 1.37 3.30
CA GLU A 201 15.36 0.48 3.96
C GLU A 201 15.86 -0.98 3.97
N MET A 202 16.33 -1.48 2.83
CA MET A 202 16.92 -2.81 2.69
C MET A 202 18.22 -2.96 3.50
N MET A 203 19.07 -1.93 3.54
CA MET A 203 20.28 -1.93 4.35
C MET A 203 19.95 -1.94 5.84
N VAL A 204 18.97 -1.13 6.29
CA VAL A 204 18.48 -1.13 7.69
C VAL A 204 17.89 -2.49 8.05
N PHE A 205 17.10 -3.10 7.17
CA PHE A 205 16.59 -4.46 7.35
C PHE A 205 17.72 -5.47 7.53
N HIS A 206 18.74 -5.43 6.67
CA HIS A 206 19.91 -6.32 6.77
C HIS A 206 20.69 -6.11 8.08
N MET A 207 20.95 -4.86 8.46
CA MET A 207 21.61 -4.51 9.73
C MET A 207 20.82 -4.99 10.95
N ALA A 208 19.49 -4.88 10.93
CA ALA A 208 18.61 -5.41 11.97
C ALA A 208 18.70 -6.94 12.06
N ARG A 209 18.71 -7.64 10.92
CA ARG A 209 18.86 -9.11 10.86
C ARG A 209 20.23 -9.58 11.37
N LEU A 210 21.28 -8.78 11.18
CA LEU A 210 22.62 -9.01 11.73
C LEU A 210 22.74 -8.63 13.21
N GLY A 211 21.69 -8.07 13.83
CA GLY A 211 21.63 -7.75 15.25
C GLY A 211 22.33 -6.45 15.65
N LEU A 212 22.67 -5.58 14.70
CA LEU A 212 23.39 -4.33 14.98
C LEU A 212 22.58 -3.38 15.87
N PHE A 213 21.26 -3.33 15.69
CA PHE A 213 20.37 -2.52 16.53
C PHE A 213 20.03 -3.17 17.88
N GLY A 214 20.41 -4.43 18.10
CA GLY A 214 19.94 -5.21 19.26
C GLY A 214 18.45 -5.51 19.18
N ASP A 215 17.75 -5.46 20.33
CA ASP A 215 16.30 -5.65 20.34
C ASP A 215 15.60 -4.37 19.86
N ILE A 216 14.83 -4.46 18.78
CA ILE A 216 14.04 -3.33 18.26
C ILE A 216 12.92 -3.00 19.25
N LEU A 217 12.82 -1.72 19.64
CA LEU A 217 11.86 -1.22 20.63
C LEU A 217 10.85 -0.24 20.04
N HIS A 218 11.31 0.63 19.14
CA HIS A 218 10.51 1.73 18.61
C HIS A 218 10.85 2.02 17.14
N ALA A 219 9.88 2.53 16.39
CA ALA A 219 10.08 3.07 15.06
C ALA A 219 9.17 4.28 14.80
N GLU A 220 9.62 5.15 13.90
CA GLU A 220 8.82 6.25 13.36
C GLU A 220 8.81 6.18 11.84
N CYS A 221 7.64 6.37 11.25
CA CYS A 221 7.44 6.24 9.81
C CYS A 221 6.27 7.10 9.33
N GLY A 222 6.10 7.22 8.01
CA GLY A 222 4.93 7.89 7.45
C GLY A 222 4.96 8.07 5.95
N TYR A 223 3.92 8.71 5.44
CA TYR A 223 3.89 9.24 4.09
C TYR A 223 3.67 10.75 4.14
N LEU A 224 4.76 11.50 3.98
CA LEU A 224 4.76 12.94 4.11
C LEU A 224 5.28 13.58 2.81
N HIS A 225 4.35 13.86 1.90
CA HIS A 225 4.62 14.27 0.52
C HIS A 225 3.60 15.31 0.09
N ASP A 226 4.04 16.51 -0.32
CA ASP A 226 3.14 17.54 -0.82
C ASP A 226 2.44 17.11 -2.11
N LEU A 227 1.20 16.62 -1.98
CA LEU A 227 0.38 16.15 -3.10
C LEU A 227 -0.63 17.20 -3.57
N ARG A 228 -0.53 18.47 -3.13
CA ARG A 228 -1.56 19.47 -3.45
C ARG A 228 -1.72 19.65 -4.95
N GLU A 229 -0.63 19.82 -5.69
CA GLU A 229 -0.68 19.95 -7.16
C GLU A 229 -1.30 18.71 -7.83
N ILE A 230 -0.90 17.51 -7.39
CA ILE A 230 -1.42 16.24 -7.91
C ILE A 230 -2.92 16.11 -7.64
N LYS A 231 -3.37 16.38 -6.42
CA LYS A 231 -4.79 16.31 -6.02
C LYS A 231 -5.64 17.32 -6.80
N PHE A 232 -5.09 18.46 -7.21
CA PHE A 232 -5.82 19.46 -7.99
C PHE A 232 -5.66 19.33 -9.51
N SER A 233 -4.85 18.38 -9.98
CA SER A 233 -4.74 18.02 -11.40
C SER A 233 -6.09 17.57 -12.00
N GLU A 234 -6.26 17.77 -13.30
CA GLU A 234 -7.40 17.25 -14.08
C GLU A 234 -7.07 15.94 -14.82
N VAL A 235 -5.92 15.35 -14.52
CA VAL A 235 -5.46 14.07 -15.07
C VAL A 235 -4.91 13.17 -13.96
N GLY A 236 -4.81 11.87 -14.22
CA GLY A 236 -4.24 10.90 -13.28
C GLY A 236 -4.95 10.92 -11.93
N GLU A 237 -4.18 10.98 -10.85
CA GLU A 237 -4.69 10.92 -9.48
C GLU A 237 -5.64 12.07 -9.11
N GLY A 238 -5.51 13.24 -9.74
CA GLY A 238 -6.38 14.38 -9.47
C GLY A 238 -7.86 14.12 -9.79
N LEU A 239 -8.12 13.11 -10.62
CA LEU A 239 -9.48 12.68 -11.01
C LEU A 239 -10.23 11.91 -9.91
N TRP A 240 -9.54 11.37 -8.91
CA TRP A 240 -10.12 10.50 -7.89
C TRP A 240 -9.58 10.73 -6.48
N ARG A 241 -8.27 10.95 -6.30
CA ARG A 241 -7.61 10.97 -4.97
C ARG A 241 -8.09 12.13 -4.09
N ARG A 242 -8.41 13.29 -4.69
CA ARG A 242 -8.96 14.45 -3.98
C ARG A 242 -10.31 14.15 -3.33
N ALA A 243 -11.15 13.32 -3.95
CA ALA A 243 -12.47 12.98 -3.42
C ALA A 243 -12.39 12.29 -2.06
N HIS A 244 -11.38 11.45 -1.83
CA HIS A 244 -11.16 10.84 -0.51
C HIS A 244 -10.87 11.90 0.57
N SER A 245 -10.12 12.96 0.24
CA SER A 245 -9.84 14.05 1.19
C SER A 245 -11.10 14.85 1.58
N MET A 246 -12.17 14.76 0.77
CA MET A 246 -13.45 15.44 1.02
C MET A 246 -14.35 14.69 2.00
N VAL A 247 -14.20 13.37 2.14
CA VAL A 247 -15.18 12.52 2.86
C VAL A 247 -14.55 11.62 3.93
N ARG A 248 -13.22 11.57 4.04
CA ARG A 248 -12.48 10.66 4.92
C ARG A 248 -11.47 11.41 5.77
N ASP A 249 -11.31 11.04 7.03
CA ASP A 249 -10.34 11.63 7.95
C ASP A 249 -9.62 10.56 8.78
N GLY A 250 -8.33 10.40 8.54
CA GLY A 250 -7.47 9.34 9.09
C GLY A 250 -6.13 9.27 8.37
N ASN A 251 -5.41 8.17 8.53
CA ASN A 251 -4.23 7.86 7.73
C ASN A 251 -4.65 7.12 6.45
N LEU A 252 -4.75 7.85 5.33
CA LEU A 252 -5.26 7.27 4.07
C LEU A 252 -4.18 6.55 3.25
N TYR A 253 -2.93 6.52 3.71
CA TYR A 253 -1.80 5.99 2.93
C TYR A 253 -0.69 5.46 3.86
N PRO A 254 -0.97 4.41 4.64
CA PRO A 254 -0.10 4.00 5.75
C PRO A 254 1.15 3.23 5.30
N THR A 255 1.16 2.69 4.08
CA THR A 255 2.01 1.55 3.71
C THR A 255 3.47 1.93 3.49
N HIS A 256 3.77 3.03 2.78
CA HIS A 256 5.16 3.37 2.40
C HIS A 256 6.13 3.51 3.56
N GLY A 257 5.69 4.13 4.65
CA GLY A 257 6.48 4.18 5.88
C GLY A 257 6.41 2.90 6.69
N LEU A 258 5.22 2.28 6.76
CA LEU A 258 4.94 1.18 7.66
C LEU A 258 5.52 -0.15 7.18
N GLY A 259 5.58 -0.41 5.87
CA GLY A 259 6.10 -1.64 5.28
C GLY A 259 7.54 -1.95 5.70
N PRO A 260 8.50 -1.02 5.51
CA PRO A 260 9.88 -1.24 5.92
C PRO A 260 10.01 -1.48 7.43
N VAL A 261 9.24 -0.72 8.24
CA VAL A 261 9.19 -0.89 9.70
C VAL A 261 8.62 -2.26 10.08
N ALA A 262 7.57 -2.71 9.40
CA ALA A 262 6.93 -4.01 9.61
C ALA A 262 7.91 -5.16 9.35
N ASN A 263 8.71 -5.06 8.28
CA ASN A 263 9.77 -6.04 7.97
C ASN A 263 10.86 -6.12 9.04
N VAL A 264 11.32 -4.96 9.52
CA VAL A 264 12.32 -4.87 10.60
C VAL A 264 11.78 -5.44 11.91
N MET A 265 10.50 -5.19 12.22
CA MET A 265 9.85 -5.64 13.46
C MET A 265 9.30 -7.07 13.41
N ASP A 266 9.43 -7.80 12.30
CA ASP A 266 8.88 -9.15 12.12
C ASP A 266 7.35 -9.22 12.24
N ILE A 267 6.64 -8.18 11.81
CA ILE A 267 5.17 -8.17 11.80
C ILE A 267 4.65 -9.33 10.91
N ASN A 268 3.64 -10.04 11.41
CA ASN A 268 3.09 -11.29 10.88
C ASN A 268 4.08 -12.47 10.82
N ARG A 269 5.28 -12.34 11.40
CA ARG A 269 6.36 -13.34 11.33
C ARG A 269 7.16 -13.42 12.63
N GLY A 270 6.47 -13.27 13.76
CA GLY A 270 7.03 -13.28 15.11
C GLY A 270 6.59 -12.10 15.99
N ASP A 271 5.93 -11.11 15.41
CA ASP A 271 5.19 -10.03 16.09
C ASP A 271 3.93 -9.69 15.28
N GLN A 272 3.07 -8.83 15.78
CA GLN A 272 1.87 -8.37 15.08
C GLN A 272 1.47 -6.99 15.61
N PHE A 273 0.82 -6.16 14.79
CA PHE A 273 0.08 -5.00 15.29
C PHE A 273 -1.04 -5.48 16.23
N GLU A 274 -1.11 -4.89 17.42
CA GLU A 274 -2.09 -5.25 18.47
C GLU A 274 -3.25 -4.24 18.47
N TYR A 275 -2.95 -2.96 18.71
CA TYR A 275 -3.94 -1.88 18.69
C TYR A 275 -3.30 -0.56 18.24
N LEU A 276 -4.14 0.41 17.86
CA LEU A 276 -3.71 1.76 17.51
C LEU A 276 -4.57 2.86 18.15
N VAL A 277 -4.02 4.06 18.20
CA VAL A 277 -4.73 5.33 18.50
C VAL A 277 -4.38 6.34 17.42
N SER A 278 -5.37 7.05 16.87
CA SER A 278 -5.16 8.04 15.81
C SER A 278 -5.80 9.40 16.12
N MET A 279 -5.14 10.45 15.64
CA MET A 279 -5.56 11.84 15.78
C MET A 279 -5.30 12.59 14.48
N SER A 280 -6.22 13.48 14.11
CA SER A 280 -6.08 14.37 12.97
C SER A 280 -6.01 15.83 13.43
N SER A 281 -5.15 16.62 12.78
CA SER A 281 -5.17 18.07 12.89
C SER A 281 -6.42 18.66 12.21
N PRO A 282 -6.66 19.98 12.29
CA PRO A 282 -7.58 20.64 11.36
C PRO A 282 -7.19 20.41 9.90
N SER A 283 -8.17 20.55 9.02
CA SER A 283 -8.04 20.51 7.55
C SER A 283 -8.06 21.93 7.00
N GLN A 284 -6.94 22.41 6.46
CA GLN A 284 -6.77 23.78 5.98
C GLN A 284 -6.00 23.83 4.65
N GLY A 285 -4.95 23.03 4.49
CA GLY A 285 -3.96 23.16 3.42
C GLY A 285 -4.54 23.06 2.01
N LEU A 286 -5.48 22.13 1.76
CA LEU A 286 -6.16 22.03 0.45
C LEU A 286 -7.08 23.23 0.18
N GLN A 287 -7.75 23.74 1.21
CA GLN A 287 -8.63 24.90 1.08
C GLN A 287 -7.84 26.16 0.77
N GLU A 288 -6.71 26.38 1.45
CA GLU A 288 -5.80 27.49 1.21
C GLU A 288 -5.17 27.40 -0.18
N TRP A 289 -4.70 26.21 -0.57
CA TRP A 289 -4.13 25.99 -1.91
C TRP A 289 -5.14 26.32 -3.01
N ALA A 290 -6.40 25.88 -2.87
CA ALA A 290 -7.46 26.22 -3.83
C ALA A 290 -7.73 27.73 -3.91
N MET A 291 -7.70 28.43 -2.76
CA MET A 291 -7.88 29.88 -2.72
C MET A 291 -6.72 30.64 -3.37
N ALA A 292 -5.50 30.12 -3.29
CA ALA A 292 -4.32 30.72 -3.90
C ALA A 292 -4.24 30.47 -5.41
N ASN A 293 -4.72 29.33 -5.90
CA ASN A 293 -4.49 28.88 -7.27
C ASN A 293 -5.69 29.03 -8.22
N TYR A 294 -6.89 29.31 -7.71
CA TYR A 294 -8.08 29.48 -8.55
C TYR A 294 -8.74 30.87 -8.39
N PRO A 295 -9.38 31.40 -9.46
CA PRO A 295 -10.19 32.62 -9.37
C PRO A 295 -11.29 32.52 -8.31
N GLU A 296 -11.71 33.64 -7.73
CA GLU A 296 -12.66 33.70 -6.60
C GLU A 296 -13.97 32.95 -6.85
N ASN A 297 -14.45 32.94 -8.09
CA ASN A 297 -15.70 32.28 -8.49
C ASN A 297 -15.55 30.80 -8.89
N HIS A 298 -14.33 30.24 -8.86
CA HIS A 298 -14.08 28.86 -9.28
C HIS A 298 -14.69 27.83 -8.32
N LEU A 299 -15.27 26.75 -8.85
CA LEU A 299 -15.98 25.73 -8.05
C LEU A 299 -15.06 25.06 -7.02
N LYS A 300 -13.80 24.79 -7.36
CA LYS A 300 -12.81 24.18 -6.46
C LYS A 300 -12.55 24.98 -5.16
N ARG A 301 -12.79 26.29 -5.14
CA ARG A 301 -12.69 27.10 -3.89
C ARG A 301 -13.84 26.81 -2.92
N ARG A 302 -14.95 26.27 -3.42
CA ARG A 302 -16.14 25.93 -2.64
C ARG A 302 -16.13 24.49 -2.12
N GLU A 303 -15.22 23.65 -2.61
CA GLU A 303 -15.00 22.31 -2.07
C GLU A 303 -14.60 22.39 -0.58
N ARG A 304 -14.93 21.36 0.18
CA ARG A 304 -14.60 21.24 1.60
C ARG A 304 -13.93 19.90 1.84
N TYR A 305 -12.95 19.91 2.73
CA TYR A 305 -12.09 18.76 3.00
C TYR A 305 -12.18 18.42 4.49
N VAL A 306 -12.45 17.16 4.79
CA VAL A 306 -12.53 16.67 6.18
C VAL A 306 -11.24 16.03 6.65
N LEU A 307 -10.41 15.55 5.71
CA LEU A 307 -9.10 14.96 6.01
C LEU A 307 -8.19 15.97 6.71
N GLY A 308 -7.85 15.71 7.97
CA GLY A 308 -6.87 16.52 8.69
C GLY A 308 -5.54 16.59 7.93
N ASP A 309 -4.94 17.77 7.91
CA ASP A 309 -3.71 18.00 7.14
C ASP A 309 -2.55 17.12 7.61
N VAL A 310 -2.46 16.91 8.93
CA VAL A 310 -1.54 15.98 9.58
C VAL A 310 -2.36 14.98 10.38
N ASN A 311 -2.26 13.70 10.02
CA ASN A 311 -2.73 12.60 10.86
C ASN A 311 -1.54 11.93 11.56
N THR A 312 -1.70 11.65 12.85
CA THR A 312 -0.73 10.93 13.68
C THR A 312 -1.39 9.70 14.26
N THR A 313 -0.80 8.53 14.01
CA THR A 313 -1.26 7.23 14.49
C THR A 313 -0.15 6.57 15.30
N MET A 314 -0.44 6.20 16.55
CA MET A 314 0.44 5.40 17.40
C MET A 314 -0.04 3.95 17.40
N ILE A 315 0.85 3.01 17.09
CA ILE A 315 0.54 1.58 17.03
C ILE A 315 1.35 0.84 18.09
N LYS A 316 0.71 -0.09 18.79
CA LYS A 316 1.34 -1.03 19.72
C LYS A 316 1.43 -2.40 19.05
N THR A 317 2.54 -3.10 19.25
CA THR A 317 2.67 -4.50 18.82
C THR A 317 2.44 -5.46 19.98
N VAL A 318 2.13 -6.73 19.69
CA VAL A 318 1.92 -7.78 20.70
C VAL A 318 3.17 -7.99 21.56
N ARG A 319 4.37 -7.77 21.01
CA ARG A 319 5.62 -7.82 21.78
C ARG A 319 5.94 -6.53 22.54
N GLY A 320 5.02 -5.57 22.59
CA GLY A 320 5.13 -4.35 23.36
C GLY A 320 5.92 -3.22 22.69
N ARG A 321 6.29 -3.36 21.41
CA ARG A 321 6.98 -2.31 20.65
C ARG A 321 6.01 -1.20 20.24
N THR A 322 6.54 -0.02 19.94
CA THR A 322 5.73 1.14 19.55
C THR A 322 6.11 1.65 18.16
N ILE A 323 5.12 2.08 17.40
CA ILE A 323 5.32 2.69 16.08
C ILE A 323 4.59 4.03 16.06
N TYR A 324 5.29 5.09 15.70
CA TYR A 324 4.70 6.36 15.30
C TYR A 324 4.51 6.38 13.78
N LEU A 325 3.30 6.65 13.31
CA LEU A 325 2.95 6.68 11.90
C LEU A 325 2.29 8.01 11.55
N SER A 326 2.87 8.76 10.62
CA SER A 326 2.35 10.06 10.17
C SER A 326 1.82 10.02 8.75
N HIS A 327 0.77 10.77 8.47
CA HIS A 327 0.28 11.04 7.12
C HIS A 327 0.10 12.55 6.94
N ASP A 328 0.79 13.12 5.95
CA ASP A 328 0.78 14.55 5.64
C ASP A 328 0.94 14.75 4.14
N THR A 329 -0.18 15.00 3.46
CA THR A 329 -0.21 15.16 2.00
C THR A 329 -0.89 16.44 1.53
N ASN A 330 -1.17 17.35 2.47
CA ASN A 330 -1.95 18.56 2.23
C ASN A 330 -1.17 19.85 2.56
N LEU A 331 0.10 19.75 2.95
CA LEU A 331 0.93 20.90 3.37
C LEU A 331 2.22 21.02 2.54
N PRO A 332 2.76 22.25 2.40
CA PRO A 332 4.07 22.46 1.78
C PRO A 332 5.17 21.83 2.62
N ARG A 333 5.89 20.85 2.08
CA ARG A 333 7.01 20.22 2.78
C ARG A 333 8.00 19.50 1.85
N PRO A 334 9.27 19.32 2.27
CA PRO A 334 10.16 18.34 1.66
C PRO A 334 9.63 16.92 1.86
N TYR A 335 9.84 16.03 0.88
CA TYR A 335 9.46 14.62 0.98
C TYR A 335 10.12 13.92 2.19
N SER A 336 9.36 13.06 2.88
CA SER A 336 9.90 12.19 3.92
C SER A 336 9.01 10.97 4.15
N ARG A 337 9.65 9.83 4.48
CA ARG A 337 8.98 8.67 5.10
C ARG A 337 9.34 8.48 6.57
N ILE A 338 10.11 9.42 7.16
CA ILE A 338 10.75 9.36 8.48
C ILE A 338 11.78 8.23 8.60
N HIS A 339 11.38 6.98 8.35
CA HIS A 339 12.15 5.73 8.45
C HIS A 339 13.17 5.76 9.61
N MET A 340 12.65 5.74 10.83
CA MET A 340 13.44 5.67 12.06
C MET A 340 13.27 4.29 12.70
N VAL A 341 14.37 3.67 13.09
CA VAL A 341 14.39 2.38 13.79
C VAL A 341 15.31 2.50 15.00
N GLN A 342 14.74 2.36 16.19
CA GLN A 342 15.45 2.36 17.46
C GLN A 342 15.44 0.96 18.07
N GLY A 343 16.64 0.42 18.30
CA GLY A 343 16.83 -0.75 19.14
C GLY A 343 17.71 -0.47 20.35
N THR A 344 17.96 -1.49 21.17
CA THR A 344 18.75 -1.37 22.41
C THR A 344 20.23 -1.01 22.18
N LYS A 345 20.76 -1.22 20.97
CA LYS A 345 22.19 -1.03 20.63
C LYS A 345 22.42 -0.07 19.48
N GLY A 346 21.37 0.52 18.92
CA GLY A 346 21.54 1.45 17.82
C GLY A 346 20.26 2.10 17.36
N LEU A 347 20.44 3.10 16.50
CA LEU A 347 19.41 3.94 15.94
C LEU A 347 19.74 4.26 14.49
N PHE A 348 18.78 4.08 13.60
CA PHE A 348 18.79 4.67 12.27
C PHE A 348 17.71 5.75 12.18
N GLN A 349 17.99 6.84 11.47
CA GLN A 349 17.03 7.89 11.15
C GLN A 349 17.14 8.24 9.67
N GLY A 350 16.02 8.21 8.95
CA GLY A 350 15.92 8.68 7.56
C GLY A 350 15.64 10.18 7.43
N TYR A 351 15.88 10.70 6.23
CA TYR A 351 15.53 12.07 5.78
C TYR A 351 16.05 13.22 6.68
N PRO A 352 17.38 13.45 6.78
CA PRO A 352 18.46 12.77 6.07
C PRO A 352 18.92 11.48 6.77
N HIS A 353 19.39 10.52 5.97
CA HIS A 353 19.84 9.22 6.47
C HIS A 353 21.11 9.35 7.33
N ARG A 354 21.05 8.77 8.53
CA ARG A 354 22.12 8.77 9.52
C ARG A 354 21.95 7.62 10.49
N VAL A 355 23.04 7.15 11.06
CA VAL A 355 23.04 5.97 11.91
C VAL A 355 23.92 6.18 13.15
N HIS A 356 23.55 5.53 14.24
CA HIS A 356 24.38 5.41 15.43
C HIS A 356 24.29 3.98 15.94
N ILE A 357 25.41 3.26 15.96
CA ILE A 357 25.51 1.89 16.49
C ILE A 357 26.53 1.84 17.63
N GLU A 358 26.11 1.32 18.77
CA GLU A 358 26.96 1.15 19.95
C GLU A 358 28.21 0.31 19.61
N GLY A 359 29.39 0.85 19.95
CA GLY A 359 30.67 0.19 19.68
C GLY A 359 31.18 0.30 18.24
N LEU A 360 30.43 0.91 17.31
CA LEU A 360 30.86 1.19 15.94
C LEU A 360 30.92 2.69 15.65
N SER A 361 29.88 3.44 16.03
CA SER A 361 29.78 4.88 15.78
C SER A 361 30.54 5.71 16.83
N PRO A 362 30.98 6.93 16.49
CA PRO A 362 31.73 7.78 17.40
C PRO A 362 30.84 8.34 18.53
N GLY A 363 31.23 8.07 19.79
CA GLY A 363 30.71 8.76 20.98
C GLY A 363 29.19 8.84 21.07
N HIS A 364 28.64 10.06 21.12
CA HIS A 364 27.21 10.36 21.12
C HIS A 364 26.78 11.05 19.81
N GLU A 365 27.45 10.74 18.71
CA GLU A 365 27.28 11.42 17.44
C GLU A 365 26.65 10.51 16.39
N TRP A 366 26.03 11.15 15.40
CA TRP A 366 25.59 10.48 14.19
C TRP A 366 26.80 10.13 13.32
N GLN A 367 26.75 8.97 12.70
CA GLN A 367 27.64 8.54 11.63
C GLN A 367 26.88 8.60 10.29
N ASP A 368 27.61 8.87 9.21
CA ASP A 368 27.07 8.69 7.86
C ASP A 368 26.80 7.20 7.62
N TRP A 369 25.55 6.88 7.29
CA TRP A 369 25.14 5.51 7.04
C TRP A 369 25.86 4.90 5.83
N MET A 370 26.33 5.71 4.87
CA MET A 370 27.07 5.20 3.71
C MET A 370 28.45 4.64 4.07
N ASP A 371 29.07 5.08 5.17
CA ASP A 371 30.34 4.50 5.66
C ASP A 371 30.20 3.01 6.02
N LEU A 372 28.95 2.54 6.19
CA LEU A 372 28.59 1.17 6.53
C LEU A 372 28.22 0.32 5.30
N ARG A 373 28.09 0.93 4.11
CA ARG A 373 27.57 0.30 2.89
C ARG A 373 28.37 -0.95 2.50
N ASP A 374 29.69 -0.88 2.45
CA ASP A 374 30.54 -2.00 2.00
C ASP A 374 30.23 -3.30 2.74
N LYS A 375 29.98 -3.21 4.05
CA LYS A 375 29.72 -4.34 4.94
C LYS A 375 28.25 -4.74 4.99
N TYR A 376 27.34 -3.77 4.96
CA TYR A 376 25.95 -4.01 5.36
C TYR A 376 24.90 -3.69 4.30
N ASP A 377 25.31 -3.19 3.13
CA ASP A 377 24.40 -3.05 1.99
C ASP A 377 23.75 -4.41 1.66
N HIS A 378 22.49 -4.35 1.26
CA HIS A 378 21.67 -5.55 1.16
C HIS A 378 22.11 -6.38 -0.05
N PRO A 379 22.27 -7.72 0.07
CA PRO A 379 22.75 -8.56 -1.04
C PRO A 379 21.94 -8.40 -2.34
N LEU A 380 20.60 -8.39 -2.26
CA LEU A 380 19.74 -8.11 -3.42
C LEU A 380 20.10 -6.81 -4.16
N TRP A 381 20.39 -5.73 -3.43
CA TRP A 381 20.79 -4.45 -4.04
C TRP A 381 22.17 -4.55 -4.70
N LYS A 382 23.12 -5.28 -4.08
CA LYS A 382 24.43 -5.52 -4.69
C LYS A 382 24.30 -6.33 -5.99
N ASP A 383 23.39 -7.30 -6.01
CA ASP A 383 23.19 -8.18 -7.15
C ASP A 383 22.48 -7.47 -8.32
N LEU A 384 21.61 -6.49 -8.04
CA LEU A 384 20.75 -5.80 -9.03
C LEU A 384 21.12 -4.34 -9.31
N GLU A 385 22.22 -3.82 -8.76
CA GLU A 385 22.57 -2.38 -8.82
C GLU A 385 22.53 -1.84 -10.26
N GLU A 386 23.19 -2.52 -11.20
CA GLU A 386 23.23 -2.13 -12.62
C GLU A 386 21.84 -2.23 -13.30
N GLN A 387 21.07 -3.27 -12.99
CA GLN A 387 19.74 -3.50 -13.60
C GLN A 387 18.67 -2.54 -13.06
N SER A 388 18.85 -2.06 -11.83
CA SER A 388 17.94 -1.10 -11.19
C SER A 388 18.26 0.36 -11.52
N GLU A 389 19.36 0.64 -12.22
CA GLU A 389 19.79 2.01 -12.50
C GLU A 389 18.80 2.75 -13.41
N GLY A 390 18.39 3.96 -12.99
CA GLY A 390 17.45 4.80 -13.74
C GLY A 390 15.98 4.37 -13.65
N ALA A 391 15.66 3.25 -12.98
CA ALA A 391 14.29 2.85 -12.72
C ALA A 391 13.60 3.75 -11.67
N GLY A 392 12.27 3.65 -11.60
CA GLY A 392 11.42 4.51 -10.78
C GLY A 392 11.82 4.55 -9.30
N HIS A 393 11.64 5.72 -8.70
CA HIS A 393 11.95 6.01 -7.30
C HIS A 393 13.37 5.61 -6.83
N GLY A 394 14.36 5.64 -7.74
CA GLY A 394 15.75 5.31 -7.43
C GLY A 394 16.10 3.82 -7.52
N GLY A 395 15.24 3.02 -8.17
CA GLY A 395 15.49 1.61 -8.47
C GLY A 395 14.59 0.62 -7.73
N MET A 396 13.92 1.06 -6.67
CA MET A 396 13.11 0.18 -5.80
C MET A 396 11.93 -0.46 -6.55
N ASP A 397 11.30 0.26 -7.49
CA ASP A 397 10.15 -0.24 -8.25
C ASP A 397 10.53 -1.46 -9.11
N PHE A 398 11.72 -1.42 -9.73
CA PHE A 398 12.21 -2.54 -10.53
C PHE A 398 12.51 -3.76 -9.66
N ILE A 399 13.15 -3.55 -8.49
CA ILE A 399 13.50 -4.64 -7.58
C ILE A 399 12.24 -5.31 -7.02
N GLU A 400 11.21 -4.54 -6.71
CA GLU A 400 9.92 -5.07 -6.29
C GLU A 400 9.30 -5.97 -7.37
N ASP A 401 9.16 -5.46 -8.60
CA ASP A 401 8.58 -6.21 -9.71
C ASP A 401 9.39 -7.47 -10.03
N TYR A 402 10.72 -7.33 -10.00
CA TYR A 402 11.66 -8.43 -10.15
C TYR A 402 11.42 -9.53 -9.10
N ARG A 403 11.26 -9.15 -7.82
CA ARG A 403 11.04 -10.11 -6.73
C ARG A 403 9.70 -10.82 -6.84
N LEU A 404 8.64 -10.12 -7.24
CA LEU A 404 7.35 -10.74 -7.53
C LEU A 404 7.49 -11.81 -8.62
N VAL A 405 8.07 -11.46 -9.77
CA VAL A 405 8.26 -12.38 -10.90
C VAL A 405 9.15 -13.55 -10.50
N LYS A 406 10.27 -13.30 -9.82
CA LYS A 406 11.19 -14.35 -9.35
C LYS A 406 10.49 -15.35 -8.42
N CYS A 407 9.66 -14.88 -7.47
CA CYS A 407 8.93 -15.78 -6.57
C CYS A 407 7.96 -16.70 -7.33
N LEU A 408 7.24 -16.17 -8.33
CA LEU A 408 6.35 -16.97 -9.18
C LEU A 408 7.14 -17.97 -10.03
N ARG A 409 8.25 -17.53 -10.64
CA ARG A 409 9.09 -18.40 -11.46
C ARG A 409 9.73 -19.53 -10.69
N GLU A 410 10.11 -19.29 -9.45
CA GLU A 410 10.78 -20.29 -8.60
C GLU A 410 9.82 -21.09 -7.70
N GLY A 411 8.51 -20.78 -7.72
CA GLY A 411 7.53 -21.43 -6.85
C GLY A 411 7.78 -21.17 -5.36
N LYS A 412 8.17 -19.94 -5.01
CA LYS A 412 8.46 -19.51 -3.64
C LYS A 412 7.33 -18.69 -3.05
N PRO A 413 7.18 -18.65 -1.71
CA PRO A 413 6.38 -17.62 -1.06
C PRO A 413 6.86 -16.22 -1.47
N THR A 414 5.92 -15.30 -1.63
CA THR A 414 6.22 -13.90 -1.92
C THR A 414 6.73 -13.18 -0.68
N ASP A 415 7.63 -12.21 -0.88
CA ASP A 415 8.27 -11.47 0.22
C ASP A 415 7.26 -10.72 1.10
N MET A 416 6.17 -10.26 0.49
CA MET A 416 4.94 -9.79 1.13
C MET A 416 3.76 -10.68 0.70
N ASN A 417 2.89 -11.04 1.64
CA ASN A 417 1.71 -11.86 1.37
C ASN A 417 0.39 -11.11 1.67
N VAL A 418 -0.74 -11.79 1.45
CA VAL A 418 -2.08 -11.20 1.64
C VAL A 418 -2.34 -10.73 3.08
N TYR A 419 -1.75 -11.38 4.07
CA TYR A 419 -1.92 -11.01 5.48
C TYR A 419 -1.16 -9.74 5.83
N ASP A 420 0.01 -9.54 5.21
CA ASP A 420 0.79 -8.30 5.31
C ASP A 420 0.03 -7.15 4.65
N ALA A 421 -0.48 -7.38 3.44
CA ALA A 421 -1.34 -6.43 2.71
C ALA A 421 -2.57 -6.02 3.54
N ALA A 422 -3.29 -6.98 4.12
CA ALA A 422 -4.46 -6.74 4.96
C ALA A 422 -4.10 -6.00 6.25
N ALA A 423 -3.06 -6.44 6.99
CA ALA A 423 -2.68 -5.84 8.27
C ALA A 423 -2.25 -4.37 8.12
N MET A 424 -1.49 -4.03 7.08
CA MET A 424 -1.06 -2.65 6.84
C MET A 424 -2.18 -1.78 6.28
N SER A 425 -3.00 -2.32 5.37
CA SER A 425 -4.13 -1.59 4.79
C SER A 425 -5.22 -1.30 5.82
N ALA A 426 -5.43 -2.21 6.78
CA ALA A 426 -6.41 -2.05 7.87
C ALA A 426 -6.12 -0.83 8.75
N ILE A 427 -4.88 -0.33 8.80
CA ILE A 427 -4.56 0.91 9.53
C ILE A 427 -5.39 2.08 9.03
N THR A 428 -5.73 2.12 7.73
CA THR A 428 -6.57 3.16 7.14
C THR A 428 -7.95 3.25 7.84
N PRO A 429 -8.85 2.25 7.72
CA PRO A 429 -10.18 2.32 8.34
C PRO A 429 -10.15 2.36 9.88
N LEU A 430 -9.16 1.72 10.51
CA LEU A 430 -9.02 1.74 11.97
C LEU A 430 -8.60 3.12 12.47
N SER A 431 -7.72 3.83 11.75
CA SER A 431 -7.34 5.20 12.07
C SER A 431 -8.52 6.15 11.93
N GLU A 432 -9.33 6.01 10.87
CA GLU A 432 -10.56 6.78 10.68
C GLU A 432 -11.54 6.57 11.83
N TRP A 433 -11.72 5.31 12.25
CA TRP A 433 -12.57 5.00 13.40
C TRP A 433 -12.04 5.64 14.68
N SER A 434 -10.74 5.53 14.96
CA SER A 434 -10.13 6.12 16.16
C SER A 434 -10.32 7.64 16.20
N VAL A 435 -10.07 8.34 15.09
CA VAL A 435 -10.29 9.79 14.94
C VAL A 435 -11.77 10.15 15.22
N ALA A 436 -12.71 9.46 14.57
CA ALA A 436 -14.14 9.69 14.74
C ALA A 436 -14.63 9.45 16.18
N ASN A 437 -13.91 8.61 16.95
CA ASN A 437 -14.27 8.21 18.30
C ASN A 437 -13.41 8.86 19.39
N ARG A 438 -12.94 10.10 19.16
CA ARG A 438 -12.11 10.88 20.11
C ARG A 438 -10.80 10.19 20.46
N SER A 439 -10.14 9.62 19.45
CA SER A 439 -8.82 8.98 19.58
C SER A 439 -8.83 7.81 20.56
N ARG A 440 -9.94 7.06 20.58
CA ARG A 440 -10.02 5.83 21.36
C ARG A 440 -9.11 4.76 20.76
N PRO A 441 -8.46 3.94 21.58
CA PRO A 441 -7.75 2.76 21.11
C PRO A 441 -8.70 1.83 20.33
N ILE A 442 -8.20 1.25 19.25
CA ILE A 442 -8.89 0.23 18.46
C ILE A 442 -7.93 -0.92 18.17
N ASP A 443 -8.41 -2.15 18.33
CA ASP A 443 -7.64 -3.35 18.07
C ASP A 443 -7.42 -3.54 16.56
N VAL A 444 -6.25 -4.03 16.19
CA VAL A 444 -5.93 -4.43 14.82
C VAL A 444 -6.27 -5.90 14.64
N PRO A 445 -7.10 -6.28 13.66
CA PRO A 445 -7.48 -7.67 13.45
C PRO A 445 -6.28 -8.58 13.16
N ASP A 446 -6.29 -9.78 13.76
CA ASP A 446 -5.37 -10.84 13.41
C ASP A 446 -5.86 -11.62 12.18
N PHE A 447 -5.44 -11.15 11.01
CA PHE A 447 -5.69 -11.81 9.73
C PHE A 447 -5.02 -13.19 9.61
N THR A 448 -3.95 -13.44 10.40
CA THR A 448 -3.21 -14.71 10.40
C THR A 448 -3.79 -15.75 11.36
N ARG A 449 -4.72 -15.35 12.23
CA ARG A 449 -5.45 -16.23 13.15
C ARG A 449 -4.49 -17.06 14.02
N GLY A 450 -3.49 -16.38 14.56
CA GLY A 450 -2.43 -16.89 15.44
C GLY A 450 -1.20 -17.42 14.71
N ARG A 451 -1.21 -17.49 13.37
CA ARG A 451 -0.07 -18.02 12.60
C ARG A 451 1.13 -17.10 12.57
N TRP A 452 0.94 -15.80 12.76
CA TRP A 452 2.02 -14.82 12.84
C TRP A 452 3.13 -15.25 13.81
N ALA A 453 2.78 -15.93 14.91
CA ALA A 453 3.74 -16.34 15.93
C ALA A 453 4.65 -17.49 15.50
N GLN A 454 4.30 -18.23 14.44
CA GLN A 454 4.99 -19.44 14.01
C GLN A 454 5.56 -19.35 12.58
N TRP A 455 5.06 -18.41 11.76
CA TRP A 455 5.58 -18.23 10.42
C TRP A 455 7.04 -17.76 10.42
N PRO A 456 7.82 -18.22 9.43
CA PRO A 456 9.23 -17.87 9.35
C PRO A 456 9.39 -16.37 9.08
N LYS A 457 10.45 -15.79 9.66
CA LYS A 457 10.88 -14.42 9.34
C LYS A 457 11.23 -14.30 7.86
N LEU A 458 11.13 -13.08 7.33
CA LEU A 458 11.63 -12.77 5.99
C LEU A 458 13.14 -13.05 5.94
N GLU A 459 13.56 -13.80 4.92
CA GLU A 459 14.96 -14.10 4.69
C GLU A 459 15.72 -12.90 4.11
N ILE A 460 17.05 -12.97 4.13
CA ILE A 460 17.87 -11.99 3.40
C ILE A 460 17.77 -12.32 1.92
N LEU A 461 17.17 -11.40 1.16
CA LEU A 461 16.86 -11.60 -0.24
C LEU A 461 18.12 -11.52 -1.12
N ARG A 462 18.09 -12.23 -2.24
CA ARG A 462 19.14 -12.27 -3.28
C ARG A 462 18.48 -12.34 -4.67
N ALA A 463 19.24 -11.93 -5.68
CA ALA A 463 18.82 -12.08 -7.08
C ALA A 463 18.76 -13.55 -7.51
#